data_AF-A0A6A7AZB6-F1
#
_entry.id   AF-A0A6A7AZB6-F1
#
_cell.length_a   1.000
_cell.length_b   1.000
_cell.length_c   1.000
_cell.angle_alpha   90.00
_cell.angle_beta   90.00
_cell.angle_gamma   90.00
#
_symmetry.space_group_name_H-M   'P 1'
#
loop_
_entity.id
_entity.type
_entity.pdbx_description
1 polymer ?
#
loop_
_entity_poly.entity_id
_entity_poly.type
_entity_poly.pdbx_seq_one_letter_code
_entity_poly.pdbx_strand_id
1 'polypeptide(L)'
;MKDFESTKTRCLTNAEEVSRYQYLPLRAPDIIRIAVLRRGGQFEFIHCSLEQRRIHEYKYEALSYEWNQPLPDDPEIFIDGIRTTIRRNLYDALGRSRLEDEDRSLWIDALCINQQDTVERSHQVHMMRDIYKGATNVLAYLGHTGNKEASAAWQLLNGVGFFTTEADRREEIVDLLTPFNNSIKLEFIPRVLSLPYWRRAWIQQELILAQEFTVYCDGQQLPGRVFESLIAVFAHKDDTETVLETLTTRGCASIIATP
;
A
#
# COMPACT_ATOMS: atom_id res chain seq x y z
N MET A 1 13.13 -38.87 -62.95
CA MET A 1 13.16 -37.42 -62.71
C MET A 1 12.43 -37.23 -61.39
N LYS A 2 13.15 -36.72 -60.39
CA LYS A 2 12.96 -36.99 -58.96
C LYS A 2 11.66 -36.39 -58.40
N ASP A 3 10.94 -37.20 -57.64
CA ASP A 3 9.88 -36.79 -56.73
C ASP A 3 10.47 -35.86 -55.65
N PHE A 4 9.92 -34.65 -55.57
CA PHE A 4 10.24 -33.69 -54.52
C PHE A 4 9.22 -33.86 -53.39
N GLU A 5 9.63 -34.56 -52.33
CA GLU A 5 9.02 -34.45 -51.02
C GLU A 5 9.15 -33.00 -50.53
N SER A 6 8.01 -32.32 -50.39
CA SER A 6 7.92 -31.06 -49.66
C SER A 6 7.53 -31.36 -48.22
N THR A 7 8.57 -31.36 -47.39
CA THR A 7 8.55 -31.38 -45.94
C THR A 7 7.56 -30.36 -45.39
N LYS A 8 6.43 -30.84 -44.85
CA LYS A 8 5.61 -30.04 -43.95
C LYS A 8 6.43 -29.76 -42.69
N THR A 9 7.00 -28.57 -42.61
CA THR A 9 7.54 -27.99 -41.38
C THR A 9 6.43 -27.97 -40.34
N ARG A 10 6.47 -28.93 -39.42
CA ARG A 10 5.69 -28.96 -38.19
C ARG A 10 6.23 -27.83 -37.31
N CYS A 11 5.69 -26.62 -37.50
CA CYS A 11 5.94 -25.52 -36.58
C CYS A 11 5.45 -25.96 -35.19
N LEU A 12 6.40 -26.02 -34.27
CA LEU A 12 6.24 -26.40 -32.88
C LEU A 12 5.26 -25.43 -32.22
N THR A 13 4.02 -25.85 -32.03
CA THR A 13 3.13 -25.22 -31.05
C THR A 13 3.53 -25.73 -29.66
N ASN A 14 4.66 -25.25 -29.15
CA ASN A 14 4.89 -25.22 -27.72
C ASN A 14 4.53 -23.80 -27.28
N ALA A 15 3.24 -23.60 -27.02
CA ALA A 15 2.85 -22.56 -26.08
C ALA A 15 3.56 -22.91 -24.77
N GLU A 16 4.56 -22.12 -24.40
CA GLU A 16 5.15 -22.20 -23.07
C GLU A 16 4.00 -22.09 -22.07
N GLU A 17 3.68 -23.18 -21.37
CA GLU A 17 2.82 -23.10 -20.19
C GLU A 17 3.52 -22.14 -19.24
N VAL A 18 3.04 -20.91 -19.18
CA VAL A 18 3.49 -19.92 -18.20
C VAL A 18 3.17 -20.53 -16.84
N SER A 19 4.19 -21.08 -16.18
CA SER A 19 4.03 -21.70 -14.87
C SER A 19 3.50 -20.65 -13.90
N ARG A 20 2.27 -20.82 -13.43
CA ARG A 20 1.72 -19.96 -12.38
C ARG A 20 2.38 -20.33 -11.06
N TYR A 21 2.61 -19.33 -10.22
CA TYR A 21 3.03 -19.57 -8.85
C TYR A 21 2.04 -20.51 -8.15
N GLN A 22 2.56 -21.56 -7.50
CA GLN A 22 1.75 -22.52 -6.75
C GLN A 22 1.95 -22.33 -5.25
N TYR A 23 0.87 -22.03 -4.55
CA TYR A 23 0.89 -21.85 -3.11
C TYR A 23 1.06 -23.18 -2.38
N LEU A 24 2.04 -23.24 -1.47
CA LEU A 24 2.11 -24.30 -0.48
C LEU A 24 1.03 -24.09 0.60
N PRO A 25 0.24 -25.10 0.99
CA PRO A 25 -0.75 -24.99 2.05
C PRO A 25 -0.16 -24.40 3.34
N LEU A 26 -0.94 -23.59 4.05
CA LEU A 26 -0.54 -23.07 5.35
C LEU A 26 -0.34 -24.22 6.34
N ARG A 27 0.77 -24.19 7.08
CA ARG A 27 1.15 -25.28 8.00
C ARG A 27 0.29 -25.37 9.26
N ALA A 28 -0.37 -24.28 9.63
CA ALA A 28 -1.28 -24.21 10.77
C ALA A 28 -2.25 -23.02 10.62
N PRO A 29 -3.36 -22.98 11.39
CA PRO A 29 -4.34 -21.89 11.30
C PRO A 29 -3.81 -20.51 11.72
N ASP A 30 -2.81 -20.44 12.60
CA ASP A 30 -2.20 -19.20 13.10
C ASP A 30 -1.04 -18.69 12.22
N ILE A 31 -0.77 -19.38 11.10
CA ILE A 31 0.28 -19.06 10.16
C ILE A 31 -0.26 -18.15 9.06
N ILE A 32 0.56 -17.16 8.69
CA ILE A 32 0.37 -16.28 7.54
C ILE A 32 1.58 -16.42 6.61
N ARG A 33 1.42 -16.04 5.33
CA ARG A 33 2.59 -15.81 4.46
C ARG A 33 3.05 -14.38 4.60
N ILE A 34 4.36 -14.17 4.50
CA ILE A 34 5.03 -12.89 4.42
C ILE A 34 5.77 -12.84 3.10
N ALA A 35 5.52 -11.80 2.30
CA ALA A 35 6.30 -11.49 1.11
C ALA A 35 7.58 -10.77 1.52
N VAL A 36 8.71 -11.46 1.38
CA VAL A 36 10.03 -10.84 1.53
C VAL A 36 10.38 -10.15 0.21
N LEU A 37 10.06 -8.86 0.13
CA LEU A 37 10.37 -7.97 -0.99
C LEU A 37 11.87 -7.71 -1.02
N ARG A 38 12.54 -8.10 -2.11
CA ARG A 38 13.99 -7.94 -2.25
C ARG A 38 14.37 -6.51 -2.54
N ARG A 39 15.50 -6.09 -1.97
CA ARG A 39 16.10 -4.78 -2.21
C ARG A 39 16.37 -4.50 -3.69
N GLY A 40 16.54 -3.23 -4.04
CA GLY A 40 17.12 -2.79 -5.30
C GLY A 40 16.40 -1.60 -5.95
N GLY A 41 16.94 -1.14 -7.07
CA GLY A 41 16.60 0.17 -7.63
C GLY A 41 15.28 0.23 -8.41
N GLN A 42 14.89 1.46 -8.76
CA GLN A 42 13.65 1.78 -9.48
C GLN A 42 13.51 1.09 -10.85
N PHE A 43 14.63 0.78 -11.50
CA PHE A 43 14.66 0.18 -12.85
C PHE A 43 14.87 -1.33 -12.84
N GLU A 44 15.07 -1.93 -11.67
CA GLU A 44 15.24 -3.37 -11.53
C GLU A 44 13.89 -4.06 -11.38
N PHE A 45 13.76 -5.27 -11.91
CA PHE A 45 12.58 -6.09 -11.69
C PHE A 45 12.32 -6.31 -10.20
N ILE A 46 11.05 -6.37 -9.83
CA ILE A 46 10.64 -6.64 -8.45
C ILE A 46 10.69 -8.15 -8.21
N HIS A 47 11.43 -8.54 -7.18
CA HIS A 47 11.54 -9.92 -6.72
C HIS A 47 10.98 -10.03 -5.29
N CYS A 48 10.24 -11.09 -5.01
CA CYS A 48 9.88 -11.47 -3.65
C CYS A 48 9.96 -12.98 -3.45
N SER A 49 10.01 -13.39 -2.19
CA SER A 49 9.80 -14.78 -1.77
C SER A 49 8.65 -14.85 -0.76
N LEU A 50 7.88 -15.94 -0.76
CA LEU A 50 6.80 -16.12 0.22
C LEU A 50 7.23 -17.05 1.33
N GLU A 51 7.20 -16.53 2.55
CA GLU A 51 7.62 -17.25 3.74
C GLU A 51 6.48 -17.39 4.74
N GLN A 52 6.24 -18.61 5.23
CA GLN A 52 5.23 -18.83 6.27
C GLN A 52 5.77 -18.47 7.65
N ARG A 53 5.00 -17.67 8.41
CA ARG A 53 5.33 -17.14 9.74
C ARG A 53 4.10 -17.08 10.64
N ARG A 54 4.30 -17.09 11.96
CA ARG A 54 3.24 -16.77 12.94
C ARG A 54 3.17 -15.27 13.16
N ILE A 55 1.96 -14.72 13.20
CA ILE A 55 1.66 -13.27 13.32
C ILE A 55 2.40 -12.62 14.50
N HIS A 56 2.48 -13.28 15.64
CA HIS A 56 3.03 -12.69 16.87
C HIS A 56 4.50 -13.04 17.15
N GLU A 57 5.14 -13.82 16.29
CA GLU A 57 6.53 -14.27 16.48
C GLU A 57 7.50 -13.64 15.47
N TYR A 58 7.00 -12.82 14.55
CA TYR A 58 7.79 -12.26 13.46
C TYR A 58 7.44 -10.80 13.24
N LYS A 59 8.46 -9.97 12.97
CA LYS A 59 8.27 -8.55 12.64
C LYS A 59 8.04 -8.41 11.14
N TYR A 60 6.96 -7.74 10.78
CA TYR A 60 6.61 -7.45 9.40
C TYR A 60 5.80 -6.15 9.32
N GLU A 61 5.74 -5.59 8.14
CA GLU A 61 4.86 -4.46 7.83
C GLU A 61 3.70 -4.96 6.98
N ALA A 62 2.56 -4.27 6.97
CA ALA A 62 1.43 -4.63 6.11
C ALA A 62 1.22 -3.56 5.04
N LEU A 63 0.99 -3.99 3.80
CA LEU A 63 0.63 -3.08 2.71
C LEU A 63 -0.89 -2.92 2.67
N SER A 64 -1.34 -1.68 2.65
CA SER A 64 -2.73 -1.29 2.46
C SER A 64 -2.85 -0.51 1.17
N TYR A 65 -3.66 -0.98 0.23
CA TYR A 65 -3.83 -0.36 -1.09
C TYR A 65 -5.16 -0.77 -1.71
N GLU A 66 -5.67 0.01 -2.67
CA GLU A 66 -6.94 -0.29 -3.33
C GLU A 66 -6.90 -1.57 -4.18
N TRP A 67 -7.99 -2.33 -4.22
CA TRP A 67 -8.10 -3.45 -5.15
C TRP A 67 -8.63 -2.98 -6.50
N ASN A 68 -7.73 -2.77 -7.46
CA ASN A 68 -8.11 -2.33 -8.81
C ASN A 68 -8.52 -3.51 -9.69
N GLN A 69 -9.32 -3.22 -10.72
CA GLN A 69 -9.70 -4.18 -11.76
C GLN A 69 -8.47 -4.64 -12.58
N PRO A 70 -8.48 -5.87 -13.12
CA PRO A 70 -7.38 -6.35 -13.97
C PRO A 70 -7.30 -5.52 -15.25
N LEU A 71 -6.08 -5.24 -15.68
CA LEU A 71 -5.80 -4.57 -16.95
C LEU A 71 -5.04 -5.51 -17.91
N PRO A 72 -5.22 -5.38 -19.24
CA PRO A 72 -4.52 -6.20 -20.21
C PRO A 72 -2.99 -6.10 -20.13
N ASP A 73 -2.48 -4.96 -19.66
CA ASP A 73 -1.07 -4.60 -19.52
C ASP A 73 -0.61 -4.61 -18.04
N ASP A 74 -1.29 -5.38 -17.19
CA ASP A 74 -0.86 -5.59 -15.81
C ASP A 74 0.58 -6.16 -15.77
N PRO A 75 1.44 -5.63 -14.90
CA PRO A 75 2.86 -5.98 -14.86
C PRO A 75 3.16 -7.29 -14.18
N GLU A 76 4.41 -7.74 -14.38
CA GLU A 76 4.95 -8.96 -13.76
C GLU A 76 5.95 -8.63 -12.66
N ILE A 77 5.94 -9.46 -11.63
CA ILE A 77 7.01 -9.60 -10.64
C ILE A 77 7.50 -11.05 -10.61
N PHE A 78 8.58 -11.32 -9.88
CA PHE A 78 9.07 -12.68 -9.66
C PHE A 78 8.82 -13.12 -8.22
N ILE A 79 8.03 -14.18 -8.02
CA ILE A 79 7.79 -14.80 -6.72
C ILE A 79 8.50 -16.15 -6.69
N ASP A 80 9.51 -16.30 -5.83
CA ASP A 80 10.37 -17.48 -5.78
C ASP A 80 10.94 -17.87 -7.16
N GLY A 81 11.27 -16.86 -7.98
CA GLY A 81 11.78 -17.02 -9.34
C GLY A 81 10.71 -17.24 -10.42
N ILE A 82 9.43 -17.35 -10.06
CA ILE A 82 8.32 -17.56 -10.98
C ILE A 82 7.66 -16.23 -11.37
N ARG A 83 7.51 -15.97 -12.67
CA ARG A 83 6.79 -14.80 -13.19
C ARG A 83 5.34 -14.83 -12.73
N THR A 84 4.90 -13.74 -12.10
CA THR A 84 3.55 -13.59 -11.58
C THR A 84 3.02 -12.22 -11.94
N THR A 85 1.92 -12.20 -12.70
CA THR A 85 1.19 -10.97 -13.01
C THR A 85 0.48 -10.44 -11.77
N ILE A 86 0.67 -9.16 -11.49
CA ILE A 86 0.00 -8.45 -10.39
C ILE A 86 -0.66 -7.18 -10.91
N ARG A 87 -1.58 -6.61 -10.14
CA ARG A 87 -2.23 -5.36 -10.53
C ARG A 87 -1.23 -4.21 -10.60
N ARG A 88 -1.37 -3.33 -11.59
CA ARG A 88 -0.52 -2.14 -11.78
C ARG A 88 -0.32 -1.34 -10.49
N ASN A 89 -1.39 -1.11 -9.73
CA ASN A 89 -1.31 -0.33 -8.50
C ASN A 89 -0.55 -1.04 -7.37
N LEU A 90 -0.64 -2.38 -7.26
CA LEU A 90 0.21 -3.15 -6.36
C LEU A 90 1.67 -3.09 -6.79
N TYR A 91 1.95 -3.18 -8.10
CA TYR A 91 3.31 -3.05 -8.61
C TYR A 91 3.92 -1.69 -8.25
N ASP A 92 3.16 -0.62 -8.44
CA ASP A 92 3.60 0.73 -8.09
C ASP A 92 3.80 0.88 -6.57
N ALA A 93 2.89 0.32 -5.77
CA ALA A 93 3.01 0.32 -4.31
C ALA A 93 4.26 -0.44 -3.83
N LEU A 94 4.54 -1.61 -4.41
CA LEU A 94 5.75 -2.39 -4.15
C LEU A 94 7.00 -1.62 -4.57
N GLY A 95 7.01 -1.03 -5.76
CA GLY A 95 8.15 -0.25 -6.26
C GLY A 95 8.45 0.97 -5.38
N ARG A 96 7.42 1.64 -4.84
CA ARG A 96 7.57 2.76 -3.90
C ARG A 96 7.96 2.33 -2.49
N SER A 97 7.61 1.09 -2.10
CA SER A 97 7.95 0.53 -0.79
C SER A 97 9.32 -0.15 -0.78
N ARG A 98 9.86 -0.54 -1.94
CA ARG A 98 11.14 -1.23 -2.04
C ARG A 98 12.29 -0.31 -1.60
N LEU A 99 13.18 -0.83 -0.76
CA LEU A 99 14.41 -0.14 -0.37
C LEU A 99 15.55 -0.58 -1.30
N GLU A 100 16.53 0.30 -1.48
CA GLU A 100 17.68 -0.02 -2.34
C GLU A 100 18.66 -0.97 -1.66
N ASP A 101 18.77 -0.89 -0.33
CA ASP A 101 19.83 -1.50 0.46
C ASP A 101 19.35 -2.61 1.41
N GLU A 102 18.05 -2.75 1.65
CA GLU A 102 17.48 -3.76 2.54
C GLU A 102 16.22 -4.45 1.99
N ASP A 103 16.06 -5.74 2.32
CA ASP A 103 14.84 -6.49 2.00
C ASP A 103 13.74 -6.14 3.00
N ARG A 104 12.48 -6.04 2.56
CA ARG A 104 11.34 -5.77 3.43
C ARG A 104 10.45 -6.98 3.61
N SER A 105 10.01 -7.22 4.84
CA SER A 105 9.01 -8.25 5.15
C SER A 105 7.62 -7.64 5.14
N LEU A 106 6.85 -7.91 4.09
CA LEU A 106 5.52 -7.32 3.87
C LEU A 106 4.43 -8.39 3.91
N TRP A 107 3.36 -8.15 4.66
CA TRP A 107 2.09 -8.83 4.43
C TRP A 107 1.27 -8.06 3.40
N ILE A 108 0.84 -8.76 2.34
CA ILE A 108 0.11 -8.20 1.20
C ILE A 108 -0.98 -9.20 0.86
N ASP A 109 -2.24 -8.86 1.08
CA ASP A 109 -3.38 -9.76 0.89
C ASP A 109 -3.40 -10.49 -0.47
N ALA A 110 -3.13 -9.80 -1.58
CA ALA A 110 -3.12 -10.38 -2.92
C ALA A 110 -1.98 -11.38 -3.16
N LEU A 111 -0.89 -11.32 -2.38
CA LEU A 111 0.27 -12.22 -2.53
C LEU A 111 0.38 -13.24 -1.39
N CYS A 112 -0.07 -12.90 -0.19
CA CYS A 112 0.12 -13.72 1.00
C CYS A 112 -1.04 -14.70 1.19
N ILE A 113 -2.21 -14.39 0.63
CA ILE A 113 -3.40 -15.25 0.66
C ILE A 113 -3.53 -15.95 -0.71
N ASN A 114 -3.72 -17.25 -0.69
CA ASN A 114 -4.10 -18.01 -1.88
C ASN A 114 -5.55 -17.67 -2.26
N GLN A 115 -5.73 -16.70 -3.15
CA GLN A 115 -7.04 -16.20 -3.56
C GLN A 115 -7.94 -17.25 -4.25
N GLN A 116 -7.36 -18.35 -4.74
CA GLN A 116 -8.07 -19.46 -5.38
C GLN A 116 -8.56 -20.51 -4.38
N ASP A 117 -7.99 -20.53 -3.17
CA ASP A 117 -8.45 -21.41 -2.10
C ASP A 117 -9.46 -20.66 -1.22
N THR A 118 -10.74 -20.96 -1.41
CA THR A 118 -11.82 -20.30 -0.67
C THR A 118 -11.78 -20.54 0.84
N VAL A 119 -11.25 -21.68 1.29
CA VAL A 119 -11.13 -22.01 2.72
C VAL A 119 -10.01 -21.19 3.32
N GLU A 120 -8.83 -21.20 2.70
CA GLU A 120 -7.70 -20.38 3.13
C GLU A 120 -8.05 -18.89 3.11
N ARG A 121 -8.63 -18.41 2.02
CA ARG A 121 -9.03 -17.01 1.86
C ARG A 121 -9.99 -16.59 2.96
N SER A 122 -11.04 -17.37 3.21
CA SER A 122 -12.02 -17.04 4.25
C SER A 122 -11.34 -17.00 5.62
N HIS A 123 -10.51 -18.00 5.93
CA HIS A 123 -9.77 -18.06 7.19
C HIS A 123 -8.83 -16.86 7.39
N GLN A 124 -8.03 -16.51 6.39
CA GLN A 124 -7.12 -15.37 6.46
C GLN A 124 -7.85 -14.02 6.53
N VAL A 125 -8.99 -13.88 5.85
CA VAL A 125 -9.85 -12.68 5.96
C VAL A 125 -10.36 -12.49 7.38
N HIS A 126 -10.75 -13.57 8.07
CA HIS A 126 -11.14 -13.48 9.49
C HIS A 126 -9.96 -13.06 10.40
N MET A 127 -8.72 -13.33 9.99
CA MET A 127 -7.51 -12.95 10.72
C MET A 127 -6.99 -11.54 10.40
N MET A 128 -7.54 -10.84 9.39
CA MET A 128 -7.00 -9.55 8.94
C MET A 128 -6.85 -8.53 10.08
N ARG A 129 -7.80 -8.50 11.02
CA ARG A 129 -7.73 -7.66 12.21
C ARG A 129 -6.43 -7.89 13.01
N ASP A 130 -6.09 -9.15 13.27
CA ASP A 130 -4.89 -9.51 14.05
C ASP A 130 -3.62 -9.32 13.24
N ILE A 131 -3.68 -9.52 11.92
CA ILE A 131 -2.56 -9.28 11.00
C ILE A 131 -2.19 -7.80 10.96
N TYR A 132 -3.15 -6.90 10.74
CA TYR A 132 -2.86 -5.45 10.70
C TYR A 132 -2.44 -4.93 12.07
N LYS A 133 -3.06 -5.43 13.15
CA LYS A 133 -2.65 -5.09 14.52
C LYS A 133 -1.24 -5.58 14.86
N GLY A 134 -0.84 -6.74 14.35
CA GLY A 134 0.48 -7.34 14.58
C GLY A 134 1.61 -6.71 13.77
N ALA A 135 1.29 -5.97 12.69
CA ALA A 135 2.28 -5.30 11.86
C ALA A 135 3.00 -4.18 12.64
N THR A 136 4.32 -4.07 12.43
CA THR A 136 5.13 -2.99 13.00
C THR A 136 4.83 -1.64 12.37
N ASN A 137 4.37 -1.64 11.12
CA ASN A 137 3.93 -0.47 10.39
C ASN A 137 2.92 -0.89 9.30
N VAL A 138 1.96 -0.02 9.00
CA VAL A 138 1.06 -0.18 7.85
C VAL A 138 1.42 0.83 6.77
N LEU A 139 1.77 0.35 5.59
CA LEU A 139 2.10 1.17 4.44
C LEU A 139 0.81 1.46 3.66
N ALA A 140 0.25 2.65 3.84
CA ALA A 140 -0.99 3.11 3.25
C ALA A 140 -0.73 3.75 1.88
N TYR A 141 -0.85 2.97 0.81
CA TYR A 141 -0.61 3.45 -0.56
C TYR A 141 -1.88 4.03 -1.19
N LEU A 142 -1.92 5.37 -1.26
CA LEU A 142 -3.04 6.12 -1.86
C LEU A 142 -2.95 6.22 -3.38
N GLY A 143 -1.80 5.93 -3.97
CA GLY A 143 -1.54 6.10 -5.39
C GLY A 143 -1.14 7.52 -5.77
N HIS A 144 -1.62 7.96 -6.93
CA HIS A 144 -1.29 9.27 -7.49
C HIS A 144 -2.54 10.16 -7.53
N THR A 145 -2.39 11.43 -7.15
CA THR A 145 -3.49 12.41 -7.19
C THR A 145 -3.87 12.81 -8.62
N GLY A 146 -2.95 12.60 -9.57
CA GLY A 146 -3.07 13.06 -10.95
C GLY A 146 -3.09 14.59 -11.08
N ASN A 147 -2.72 15.31 -10.02
CA ASN A 147 -2.82 16.76 -9.96
C ASN A 147 -1.51 17.34 -9.38
N LYS A 148 -0.86 18.23 -10.14
CA LYS A 148 0.45 18.78 -9.78
C LYS A 148 0.37 19.62 -8.51
N GLU A 149 -0.75 20.29 -8.29
CA GLU A 149 -0.99 21.14 -7.14
C GLU A 149 -1.13 20.32 -5.85
N ALA A 150 -1.90 19.24 -5.88
CA ALA A 150 -2.04 18.29 -4.79
C ALA A 150 -0.70 17.61 -4.47
N SER A 151 0.07 17.23 -5.49
CA SER A 151 1.42 16.67 -5.32
C SER A 151 2.38 17.65 -4.64
N ALA A 152 2.37 18.93 -5.07
CA ALA A 152 3.19 19.98 -4.45
C ALA A 152 2.77 20.26 -3.00
N ALA A 153 1.47 20.27 -2.72
CA ALA A 153 0.94 20.40 -1.36
C ALA A 153 1.43 19.23 -0.49
N TRP A 154 1.31 17.98 -0.98
CA TRP A 154 1.76 16.79 -0.28
C TRP A 154 3.27 16.78 0.02
N GLN A 155 4.10 17.21 -0.93
CA GLN A 155 5.55 17.35 -0.72
C GLN A 155 5.89 18.34 0.39
N LEU A 156 5.19 19.47 0.44
CA LEU A 156 5.41 20.48 1.47
C LEU A 156 5.02 19.97 2.86
N LEU A 157 3.92 19.21 2.96
CA LEU A 157 3.48 18.58 4.21
C LEU A 157 4.55 17.65 4.78
N ASN A 158 5.22 16.87 3.92
CA ASN A 158 6.34 16.04 4.35
C ASN A 158 7.48 16.88 4.94
N GLY A 159 7.77 18.05 4.34
CA GLY A 159 8.74 19.02 4.87
C GLY A 159 8.37 19.57 6.25
N VAL A 160 7.09 19.86 6.48
CA VAL A 160 6.58 20.34 7.78
C VAL A 160 6.54 19.23 8.82
N GLY A 161 6.37 17.99 8.40
CA GLY A 161 6.45 16.79 9.25
C GLY A 161 7.75 16.63 10.04
N PHE A 162 8.84 17.28 9.60
CA PHE A 162 10.11 17.32 10.33
C PHE A 162 10.10 18.26 11.52
N PHE A 163 9.19 19.23 11.55
CA PHE A 163 9.09 20.26 12.57
C PHE A 163 7.89 20.06 13.50
N THR A 164 7.10 19.00 13.27
CA THR A 164 5.86 18.75 14.01
C THR A 164 5.90 17.50 14.88
N THR A 165 5.19 17.55 16.00
CA THR A 165 5.01 16.45 16.96
C THR A 165 3.53 16.25 17.29
N GLU A 166 3.19 15.09 17.87
CA GLU A 166 1.82 14.79 18.32
C GLU A 166 1.31 15.72 19.43
N ALA A 167 2.21 16.44 20.10
CA ALA A 167 1.86 17.39 21.15
C ALA A 167 1.50 18.77 20.59
N ASP A 168 1.79 19.03 19.31
CA ASP A 168 1.61 20.34 18.72
C ASP A 168 0.13 20.64 18.52
N ARG A 169 -0.27 21.85 18.90
CA ARG A 169 -1.66 22.29 18.72
C ARG A 169 -1.92 22.66 17.26
N ARG A 170 -3.19 22.62 16.88
CA ARG A 170 -3.65 23.02 15.54
C ARG A 170 -3.09 24.39 15.15
N GLU A 171 -3.12 25.35 16.04
CA GLU A 171 -2.63 26.72 15.81
C GLU A 171 -1.13 26.75 15.51
N GLU A 172 -0.34 25.91 16.19
CA GLU A 172 1.12 25.84 16.01
C GLU A 172 1.48 25.26 14.64
N ILE A 173 0.72 24.26 14.17
CA ILE A 173 0.87 23.70 12.82
C ILE A 173 0.43 24.70 11.75
N VAL A 174 -0.68 25.42 11.99
CA VAL A 174 -1.12 26.50 11.10
C VAL A 174 -0.07 27.59 11.02
N ASP A 175 0.55 28.00 12.12
CA ASP A 175 1.62 28.99 12.15
C ASP A 175 2.86 28.52 11.37
N LEU A 176 3.23 27.24 11.45
CA LEU A 176 4.31 26.66 10.63
C LEU A 176 4.00 26.69 9.13
N LEU A 177 2.72 26.52 8.76
CA LEU A 177 2.27 26.55 7.37
C LEU A 177 2.05 27.98 6.85
N THR A 178 1.79 28.95 7.73
CA THR A 178 1.42 30.33 7.39
C THR A 178 2.45 31.06 6.51
N PRO A 179 3.78 30.97 6.73
CA PRO A 179 4.80 31.58 5.87
C PRO A 179 4.73 31.10 4.43
N PHE A 180 4.25 29.87 4.24
CA PHE A 180 4.13 29.30 2.93
C PHE A 180 2.74 29.58 2.33
N ASN A 181 1.73 30.05 3.06
CA ASN A 181 0.32 30.13 2.64
C ASN A 181 0.08 30.82 1.27
N ASN A 182 0.92 31.80 0.88
CA ASN A 182 0.87 32.43 -0.46
C ASN A 182 1.47 31.57 -1.59
N SER A 183 2.13 30.47 -1.26
CA SER A 183 2.82 29.50 -2.13
C SER A 183 2.30 28.07 -1.96
N ILE A 184 1.68 27.73 -0.82
CA ILE A 184 1.12 26.40 -0.62
C ILE A 184 -0.25 26.33 -1.24
N LYS A 185 -0.41 25.30 -2.06
CA LYS A 185 -1.67 24.88 -2.62
C LYS A 185 -2.42 23.98 -1.62
N LEU A 186 -2.52 24.39 -0.35
CA LEU A 186 -3.14 23.59 0.73
C LEU A 186 -4.63 23.33 0.48
N GLU A 187 -5.28 24.23 -0.24
CA GLU A 187 -6.63 24.05 -0.81
C GLU A 187 -6.78 22.77 -1.65
N PHE A 188 -5.68 22.13 -2.08
CA PHE A 188 -5.69 20.86 -2.79
C PHE A 188 -5.52 19.63 -1.89
N ILE A 189 -5.29 19.78 -0.57
CA ILE A 189 -5.26 18.65 0.37
C ILE A 189 -6.57 17.84 0.38
N PRO A 190 -7.77 18.46 0.37
CA PRO A 190 -9.02 17.71 0.22
C PRO A 190 -9.03 16.75 -0.98
N ARG A 191 -8.29 17.03 -2.05
CA ARG A 191 -8.17 16.12 -3.19
C ARG A 191 -7.52 14.79 -2.84
N VAL A 192 -6.53 14.81 -1.93
CA VAL A 192 -5.87 13.59 -1.42
C VAL A 192 -6.84 12.79 -0.54
N LEU A 193 -7.69 13.49 0.22
CA LEU A 193 -8.69 12.89 1.11
C LEU A 193 -9.90 12.33 0.37
N SER A 194 -10.13 12.82 -0.84
CA SER A 194 -11.15 12.31 -1.77
C SER A 194 -10.67 11.16 -2.65
N LEU A 195 -9.43 10.66 -2.47
CA LEU A 195 -8.93 9.51 -3.21
C LEU A 195 -9.76 8.24 -2.95
N PRO A 196 -9.96 7.36 -3.95
CA PRO A 196 -10.80 6.16 -3.82
C PRO A 196 -10.39 5.24 -2.66
N TYR A 197 -9.10 5.23 -2.32
CA TYR A 197 -8.54 4.51 -1.17
C TYR A 197 -9.37 4.69 0.12
N TRP A 198 -9.83 5.91 0.42
CA TRP A 198 -10.55 6.24 1.66
C TRP A 198 -11.99 5.71 1.70
N ARG A 199 -12.55 5.33 0.55
CA ARG A 199 -13.92 4.80 0.44
C ARG A 199 -14.00 3.28 0.62
N ARG A 200 -12.86 2.62 0.85
CA ARG A 200 -12.79 1.16 1.01
C ARG A 200 -13.36 0.76 2.37
N ALA A 201 -14.24 -0.24 2.36
CA ALA A 201 -14.90 -0.76 3.57
C ALA A 201 -13.92 -1.23 4.67
N TRP A 202 -12.72 -1.68 4.28
CA TRP A 202 -11.71 -2.22 5.21
C TRP A 202 -10.70 -1.19 5.70
N ILE A 203 -10.65 0.01 5.10
CA ILE A 203 -9.61 1.01 5.40
C ILE A 203 -9.60 1.43 6.86
N GLN A 204 -10.79 1.46 7.46
CA GLN A 204 -10.96 1.76 8.87
C GLN A 204 -10.29 0.72 9.74
N GLN A 205 -10.41 -0.57 9.43
CA GLN A 205 -9.74 -1.61 10.21
C GLN A 205 -8.22 -1.57 10.02
N GLU A 206 -7.77 -1.40 8.77
CA GLU A 206 -6.35 -1.41 8.40
C GLU A 206 -5.59 -0.27 9.09
N LEU A 207 -6.17 0.95 9.10
CA LEU A 207 -5.53 2.13 9.68
C LEU A 207 -5.86 2.37 11.14
N ILE A 208 -7.03 2.02 11.67
CA ILE A 208 -7.32 2.22 13.11
C ILE A 208 -6.53 1.23 13.96
N LEU A 209 -6.35 -0.01 13.49
CA LEU A 209 -5.71 -1.07 14.26
C LEU A 209 -4.19 -1.07 14.18
N ALA A 210 -3.62 -0.36 13.20
CA ALA A 210 -2.19 -0.29 13.00
C ALA A 210 -1.48 0.27 14.26
N GLN A 211 -0.34 -0.29 14.65
CA GLN A 211 0.49 0.32 15.69
C GLN A 211 1.01 1.68 15.18
N GLU A 212 1.62 1.64 13.99
CA GLU A 212 2.09 2.81 13.23
C GLU A 212 1.59 2.68 11.79
N PHE A 213 1.45 3.80 11.08
CA PHE A 213 1.22 3.78 9.64
C PHE A 213 2.03 4.87 8.92
N THR A 214 2.33 4.63 7.64
CA THR A 214 2.98 5.58 6.74
C THR A 214 2.13 5.72 5.49
N VAL A 215 1.77 6.95 5.13
CA VAL A 215 0.96 7.26 3.96
C VAL A 215 1.85 7.53 2.75
N TYR A 216 1.70 6.75 1.69
CA TYR A 216 2.37 6.93 0.42
C TYR A 216 1.43 7.57 -0.59
N CYS A 217 1.80 8.73 -1.12
CA CYS A 217 1.04 9.42 -2.16
C CYS A 217 1.99 10.23 -3.06
N ASP A 218 1.73 10.22 -4.38
CA ASP A 218 2.53 10.93 -5.39
C ASP A 218 4.05 10.69 -5.27
N GLY A 219 4.44 9.47 -4.90
CA GLY A 219 5.84 9.08 -4.76
C GLY A 219 6.56 9.67 -3.56
N GLN A 220 5.83 10.25 -2.61
CA GLN A 220 6.34 10.69 -1.32
C GLN A 220 5.71 9.85 -0.20
N GLN A 221 6.37 9.81 0.94
CA GLN A 221 5.89 9.14 2.14
C GLN A 221 5.69 10.16 3.26
N LEU A 222 4.62 10.02 4.03
CA LEU A 222 4.27 10.87 5.15
C LEU A 222 3.98 9.99 6.38
N PRO A 223 4.68 10.18 7.51
CA PRO A 223 4.36 9.45 8.74
C PRO A 223 2.92 9.71 9.20
N GLY A 224 2.25 8.68 9.73
CA GLY A 224 0.85 8.73 10.15
C GLY A 224 0.53 9.87 11.12
N ARG A 225 1.41 10.11 12.10
CA ARG A 225 1.28 11.24 13.04
C ARG A 225 1.15 12.61 12.36
N VAL A 226 1.92 12.81 11.28
CA VAL A 226 1.92 14.08 10.54
C VAL A 226 0.64 14.16 9.73
N PHE A 227 0.26 13.06 9.08
CA PHE A 227 -1.01 12.96 8.37
C PHE A 227 -2.22 13.26 9.29
N GLU A 228 -2.27 12.68 10.49
CA GLU A 228 -3.32 12.90 11.49
C GLU A 228 -3.43 14.37 11.90
N SER A 229 -2.29 14.98 12.22
CA SER A 229 -2.23 16.38 12.65
C SER A 229 -2.71 17.33 11.54
N LEU A 230 -2.45 17.01 10.28
CA LEU A 230 -2.85 17.81 9.13
C LEU A 230 -4.33 17.67 8.80
N ILE A 231 -4.88 16.47 8.92
CA ILE A 231 -6.33 16.26 8.78
C ILE A 231 -7.07 17.18 9.75
N ALA A 232 -6.61 17.28 11.00
CA ALA A 232 -7.25 18.14 11.99
C ALA A 232 -7.21 19.64 11.62
N VAL A 233 -6.21 20.08 10.85
CA VAL A 233 -6.12 21.46 10.34
C VAL A 233 -7.13 21.71 9.20
N PHE A 234 -7.22 20.80 8.23
CA PHE A 234 -7.99 20.95 6.99
C PHE A 234 -9.41 20.38 7.02
N ALA A 235 -9.79 19.76 8.12
CA ALA A 235 -11.13 19.28 8.40
C ALA A 235 -12.14 20.43 8.55
N HIS A 236 -12.55 21.04 7.45
CA HIS A 236 -13.74 21.88 7.40
C HIS A 236 -14.72 21.28 6.39
N LYS A 237 -15.85 20.81 6.95
CA LYS A 237 -17.15 20.42 6.38
C LYS A 237 -17.18 19.87 4.95
N ASP A 238 -17.66 18.63 4.86
CA ASP A 238 -18.30 17.93 3.73
C ASP A 238 -17.46 16.86 2.99
N ASP A 239 -16.15 17.05 2.71
CA ASP A 239 -15.35 16.04 1.97
C ASP A 239 -14.44 15.15 2.86
N THR A 240 -14.39 15.40 4.17
CA THR A 240 -13.42 14.80 5.09
C THR A 240 -14.02 13.88 6.15
N GLU A 241 -15.35 13.76 6.22
CA GLU A 241 -16.04 13.01 7.30
C GLU A 241 -15.56 11.57 7.44
N THR A 242 -15.43 10.81 6.34
CA THR A 242 -15.03 9.39 6.43
C THR A 242 -13.58 9.23 6.92
N VAL A 243 -12.68 10.13 6.52
CA VAL A 243 -11.27 10.11 6.96
C VAL A 243 -11.19 10.56 8.43
N LEU A 244 -11.93 11.61 8.79
CA LEU A 244 -12.02 12.12 10.15
C LEU A 244 -12.62 11.11 11.11
N GLU A 245 -13.72 10.44 10.78
CA GLU A 245 -14.31 9.38 11.60
C GLU A 245 -13.30 8.27 11.87
N THR A 246 -12.54 7.89 10.84
CA THR A 246 -11.49 6.87 10.93
C THR A 246 -10.40 7.29 11.93
N LEU A 247 -9.91 8.53 11.83
CA LEU A 247 -8.82 9.02 12.70
C LEU A 247 -9.30 9.42 14.10
N THR A 248 -10.53 9.92 14.24
CA THR A 248 -11.16 10.25 15.53
C THR A 248 -11.29 8.98 16.39
N THR A 249 -11.66 7.86 15.76
CA THR A 249 -11.80 6.55 16.42
C THR A 249 -10.44 5.99 16.89
N ARG A 250 -9.33 6.35 16.24
CA ARG A 250 -7.96 5.95 16.61
C ARG A 250 -7.42 6.69 17.85
N GLY A 251 -8.07 7.78 18.28
CA GLY A 251 -7.71 8.51 19.50
C GLY A 251 -7.38 10.00 19.31
N CYS A 252 -7.50 10.56 18.10
CA CYS A 252 -7.27 11.99 17.82
C CYS A 252 -8.35 12.93 18.38
N ALA A 253 -9.11 12.53 19.40
CA ALA A 253 -10.13 13.35 20.03
C ALA A 253 -9.58 14.65 20.66
N SER A 254 -8.28 14.68 21.00
CA SER A 254 -7.62 15.86 21.57
C SER A 254 -7.36 17.00 20.57
N ILE A 255 -7.31 16.72 19.26
CA ILE A 255 -7.03 17.75 18.23
C ILE A 255 -8.32 18.31 17.61
N ILE A 256 -9.41 17.52 17.63
CA ILE A 256 -10.70 17.86 17.01
C ILE A 256 -11.59 18.69 17.97
N ALA A 257 -11.26 18.73 19.25
CA ALA A 257 -12.05 19.41 20.27
C ALA A 257 -11.53 20.82 20.62
N THR A 258 -11.68 21.79 19.71
CA THR A 258 -11.92 23.19 20.13
C THR A 258 -12.67 23.97 19.03
N PRO A 259 -13.77 24.67 19.37
CA PRO A 259 -14.59 25.42 18.42
C PRO A 259 -13.89 26.64 17.81
#